data_AF-A0A9C9L0U8-F1
#
_entry.id   AF-A0A9C9L0U8-F1
#
_cell.length_a   1.000
_cell.length_b   1.000
_cell.length_c   1.000
_cell.angle_alpha   90.00
_cell.angle_beta   90.00
_cell.angle_gamma   90.00
#
_symmetry.space_group_name_H-M   'P 1'
#
loop_
_entity.id
_entity.type
_entity.pdbx_description
1 polymer ?
#
loop_
_entity_poly.entity_id
_entity_poly.type
_entity_poly.pdbx_seq_one_letter_code
_entity_poly.pdbx_strand_id
1 'polypeptide(L)'
;LISVQFYPDMIYTVMSGEQIADMEAMYNPQADIIGRGRDSGSDFQMFGFYIFNNTGIGLKTFASGLLLGIGSVLTLVFNGLTIGGIAGYLTFIGYGETFWPFVSGHSAMELSAIVLSGAAGFMLGFSIISPGRKSRLRALRDSAIEAVYMMYGVAIMFLIAAFIEAYWSSMTGIPSAVKYSAGIISWILLIAYFVFAGRSNAAR
;
A
#
# COMPACT_ATOMS: atom_id res chain seq x y z
N LEU A 1 9.59 10.20 6.21
CA LEU A 1 10.77 9.32 6.41
C LEU A 1 11.97 10.11 6.94
N ILE A 2 12.71 10.83 6.08
CA ILE A 2 13.97 11.48 6.47
C ILE A 2 13.75 12.54 7.57
N SER A 3 12.74 13.40 7.44
CA SER A 3 12.48 14.46 8.43
C SER A 3 12.23 13.91 9.83
N VAL A 4 11.55 12.77 9.96
CA VAL A 4 11.26 12.13 11.26
C VAL A 4 12.54 11.55 11.89
N GLN A 5 13.56 11.20 11.10
CA GLN A 5 14.84 10.74 11.65
C GLN A 5 15.67 11.90 12.25
N PHE A 6 15.43 13.13 11.83
CA PHE A 6 16.06 14.32 12.41
C PHE A 6 15.17 15.00 13.47
N TYR A 7 13.86 14.88 13.33
CA TYR A 7 12.84 15.48 14.20
C TYR A 7 11.76 14.43 14.52
N PRO A 8 12.03 13.50 15.45
CA PRO A 8 11.15 12.35 15.73
C PRO A 8 9.74 12.76 16.13
N ASP A 9 9.58 13.86 16.87
CA ASP A 9 8.28 14.37 17.32
C ASP A 9 7.33 14.74 16.17
N MET A 10 7.85 14.90 14.94
CA MET A 10 7.00 15.12 13.76
C MET A 10 6.03 13.95 13.51
N ILE A 11 6.30 12.75 14.02
CA ILE A 11 5.37 11.61 13.89
C ILE A 11 4.00 11.90 14.50
N TYR A 12 3.95 12.68 15.59
CA TYR A 12 2.71 13.06 16.27
C TYR A 12 1.82 14.02 15.46
N THR A 13 2.34 14.57 14.36
CA THR A 13 1.55 15.40 13.44
C THR A 13 0.63 14.58 12.54
N VAL A 14 0.92 13.29 12.36
CA VAL A 14 0.18 12.38 11.48
C VAL A 14 -0.44 11.20 12.21
N MET A 15 -0.01 10.91 13.44
CA MET A 15 -0.48 9.78 14.24
C MET A 15 -0.66 10.15 15.70
N SER A 16 -1.62 9.50 16.37
CA SER A 16 -1.77 9.60 17.82
C SER A 16 -0.70 8.79 18.54
N GLY A 17 -0.46 9.11 19.83
CA GLY A 17 0.46 8.34 20.67
C GLY A 17 0.05 6.87 20.82
N GLU A 18 -1.25 6.57 20.80
CA GLU A 18 -1.77 5.20 20.81
C GLU A 18 -1.36 4.43 19.55
N GLN A 19 -1.56 5.03 18.37
CA GLN A 19 -1.18 4.40 17.11
C GLN A 19 0.34 4.16 17.00
N ILE A 20 1.14 5.06 17.57
CA ILE A 20 2.60 4.90 17.62
C ILE A 20 2.97 3.76 18.56
N ALA A 21 2.37 3.70 19.76
CA ALA A 21 2.60 2.61 20.71
C ALA A 21 2.22 1.24 20.14
N ASP A 22 1.13 1.15 19.37
CA ASP A 22 0.75 -0.08 18.67
C ASP A 22 1.81 -0.52 17.64
N MET A 23 2.34 0.44 16.87
CA MET A 23 3.41 0.16 15.90
C MET A 23 4.72 -0.23 16.58
N GLU A 24 5.08 0.43 17.69
CA GLU A 24 6.23 0.03 18.49
C GLU A 24 6.07 -1.40 19.01
N ALA A 25 4.91 -1.73 19.59
CA ALA A 25 4.63 -3.07 20.09
C ALA A 25 4.70 -4.12 18.97
N MET A 26 4.23 -3.81 17.78
CA MET A 26 4.25 -4.71 16.61
C MET A 26 5.66 -4.99 16.08
N TYR A 27 6.59 -4.03 16.18
CA TYR A 27 7.94 -4.14 15.60
C TYR A 27 9.07 -4.22 16.63
N ASN A 28 8.78 -4.25 17.93
CA ASN A 28 9.77 -4.34 19.00
C ASN A 28 10.71 -5.57 18.89
N PRO A 29 12.02 -5.40 18.64
CA PRO A 29 12.97 -6.51 18.51
C PRO A 29 13.12 -7.39 19.75
N GLN A 30 12.77 -6.87 20.93
CA GLN A 30 12.89 -7.56 22.22
C GLN A 30 11.60 -8.23 22.68
N ALA A 31 10.45 -7.88 22.10
CA ALA A 31 9.24 -8.62 22.39
C ALA A 31 9.37 -10.02 21.78
N ASP A 32 8.74 -11.01 22.42
CA ASP A 32 8.47 -12.30 21.79
C ASP A 32 7.45 -12.07 20.67
N ILE A 33 7.91 -11.53 19.53
CA ILE A 33 7.04 -11.05 18.46
C ILE A 33 6.65 -12.20 17.52
N ILE A 34 5.34 -12.24 17.27
CA ILE A 34 4.65 -12.61 16.03
C ILE A 34 5.58 -13.21 14.97
N GLY A 35 5.65 -14.55 14.94
CA GLY A 35 6.47 -15.32 14.00
C GLY A 35 7.39 -16.35 14.66
N ARG A 36 7.56 -16.32 15.99
CA ARG A 36 8.08 -17.45 16.77
C ARG A 36 6.90 -18.18 17.44
N GLY A 37 6.33 -19.16 16.74
CA GLY A 37 5.25 -20.00 17.26
C GLY A 37 3.82 -19.64 16.79
N ARG A 38 3.66 -18.91 15.67
CA ARG A 38 2.34 -18.76 15.05
C ARG A 38 1.89 -20.12 14.51
N ASP A 39 0.77 -20.64 15.04
CA ASP A 39 0.06 -21.73 14.39
C ASP A 39 -0.57 -21.24 13.08
N SER A 40 -0.70 -22.12 12.11
CA SER A 40 -1.29 -21.91 10.79
C SER A 40 -2.67 -21.22 10.83
N GLY A 41 -3.46 -21.47 11.87
CA GLY A 41 -4.74 -20.78 12.10
C GLY A 41 -4.59 -19.26 12.33
N SER A 42 -3.51 -18.83 12.97
CA SER A 42 -3.23 -17.41 13.18
C SER A 42 -2.76 -16.70 11.90
N ASP A 43 -2.02 -17.38 11.02
CA ASP A 43 -1.61 -16.81 9.73
C ASP A 43 -2.81 -16.64 8.80
N PHE A 44 -3.74 -17.60 8.77
CA PHE A 44 -4.97 -17.46 7.98
C PHE A 44 -5.86 -16.31 8.48
N GLN A 45 -5.98 -16.14 9.79
CA GLN A 45 -6.71 -15.01 10.38
C GLN A 45 -6.06 -13.68 9.98
N MET A 46 -4.73 -13.58 10.06
CA MET A 46 -4.02 -12.37 9.64
C MET A 46 -4.11 -12.10 8.15
N PHE A 47 -4.09 -13.13 7.32
CA PHE A 47 -4.32 -12.98 5.89
C PHE A 47 -5.67 -12.31 5.61
N GLY A 48 -6.73 -12.76 6.27
CA GLY A 48 -8.05 -12.11 6.19
C GLY A 48 -8.03 -10.67 6.70
N PHE A 49 -7.33 -10.41 7.81
CA PHE A 49 -7.15 -9.06 8.35
C PHE A 49 -6.44 -8.12 7.36
N TYR A 50 -5.31 -8.54 6.79
CA TYR A 50 -4.54 -7.74 5.83
C TYR A 50 -5.31 -7.49 4.53
N ILE A 51 -6.06 -8.48 4.02
CA ILE A 51 -6.98 -8.26 2.89
C ILE A 51 -7.98 -7.16 3.23
N PHE A 52 -8.67 -7.28 4.37
CA PHE A 52 -9.70 -6.33 4.78
C PHE A 52 -9.13 -4.92 4.96
N ASN A 53 -7.99 -4.82 5.63
CA ASN A 53 -7.33 -3.55 5.91
C ASN A 53 -6.87 -2.87 4.61
N ASN A 54 -6.04 -3.54 3.81
CA ASN A 54 -5.38 -2.93 2.65
C ASN A 54 -6.39 -2.65 1.53
N THR A 55 -7.32 -3.58 1.28
CA THR A 55 -8.42 -3.35 0.33
C THR A 55 -9.34 -2.25 0.82
N GLY A 56 -9.61 -2.17 2.13
CA GLY A 56 -10.40 -1.10 2.73
C GLY A 56 -9.78 0.29 2.50
N ILE A 57 -8.46 0.42 2.69
CA ILE A 57 -7.72 1.65 2.40
C ILE A 57 -7.78 1.99 0.90
N GLY A 58 -7.56 1.00 0.03
CA GLY A 58 -7.65 1.18 -1.43
C GLY A 58 -9.05 1.63 -1.88
N LEU A 59 -10.11 0.99 -1.40
CA LEU A 59 -11.49 1.36 -1.70
C LEU A 59 -11.86 2.75 -1.20
N LYS A 60 -11.42 3.13 0.01
CA LYS A 60 -11.59 4.51 0.53
C LYS A 60 -10.87 5.52 -0.35
N THR A 61 -9.62 5.21 -0.76
CA THR A 61 -8.82 6.07 -1.64
C THR A 61 -9.48 6.25 -3.00
N PHE A 62 -10.00 5.17 -3.58
CA PHE A 62 -10.77 5.18 -4.82
C PHE A 62 -12.07 5.99 -4.68
N ALA A 63 -12.89 5.68 -3.68
CA ALA A 63 -14.19 6.31 -3.47
C ALA A 63 -14.08 7.81 -3.19
N SER A 64 -13.06 8.24 -2.44
CA SER A 64 -12.79 9.65 -2.19
C SER A 64 -12.54 10.47 -3.48
N GLY A 65 -12.15 9.81 -4.57
CA GLY A 65 -11.98 10.42 -5.89
C GLY A 65 -13.26 10.97 -6.50
N LEU A 66 -14.43 10.50 -6.05
CA LEU A 66 -15.72 11.08 -6.44
C LEU A 66 -15.87 12.54 -5.99
N LEU A 67 -15.07 12.99 -5.03
CA LEU A 67 -14.93 14.40 -4.65
C LEU A 67 -14.02 15.16 -5.63
N LEU A 68 -14.36 15.08 -6.93
CA LEU A 68 -13.67 15.76 -8.03
C LEU A 68 -12.16 15.46 -8.10
N GLY A 69 -11.76 14.25 -7.69
CA GLY A 69 -10.38 13.76 -7.68
C GLY A 69 -9.53 14.28 -6.53
N ILE A 70 -9.90 15.39 -5.89
CA ILE A 70 -9.18 16.00 -4.77
C ILE A 70 -9.11 15.02 -3.60
N GLY A 71 -10.20 14.31 -3.31
CA GLY A 71 -10.22 13.33 -2.22
C GLY A 71 -9.17 12.22 -2.38
N SER A 72 -8.99 11.69 -3.60
CA SER A 72 -7.95 10.67 -3.86
C SER A 72 -6.55 11.23 -3.64
N VAL A 73 -6.28 12.46 -4.10
CA VAL A 73 -4.97 13.11 -3.90
C VAL A 73 -4.68 13.30 -2.42
N LEU A 74 -5.64 13.86 -1.66
CA LEU A 74 -5.48 14.07 -0.22
C LEU A 74 -5.30 12.74 0.53
N THR A 75 -6.06 11.72 0.17
CA THR A 75 -5.94 10.39 0.77
C THR A 75 -4.57 9.78 0.49
N LEU A 76 -4.06 9.87 -0.74
CA LEU A 76 -2.72 9.38 -1.08
C LEU A 76 -1.62 10.14 -0.32
N VAL A 77 -1.72 11.46 -0.22
CA VAL A 77 -0.77 12.28 0.56
C VAL A 77 -0.78 11.86 2.02
N PHE A 78 -1.96 11.73 2.63
CA PHE A 78 -2.07 11.32 4.03
C PHE A 78 -1.50 9.92 4.27
N ASN A 79 -1.85 8.94 3.43
CA ASN A 79 -1.30 7.59 3.54
C ASN A 79 0.24 7.58 3.36
N GLY A 80 0.77 8.34 2.40
CA GLY A 80 2.20 8.46 2.18
C GLY A 80 2.93 9.09 3.36
N LEU A 81 2.35 10.13 3.96
CA LEU A 81 2.89 10.76 5.17
C LEU A 81 2.87 9.82 6.38
N THR A 82 1.78 9.08 6.58
CA THR A 82 1.64 8.12 7.68
C THR A 82 2.63 6.96 7.55
N ILE A 83 2.66 6.29 6.39
CA ILE A 83 3.58 5.17 6.14
C ILE A 83 5.03 5.64 6.22
N GLY A 84 5.35 6.77 5.58
CA GLY A 84 6.68 7.35 5.61
C GLY A 84 7.08 7.87 6.99
N GLY A 85 6.11 8.25 7.82
CA GLY A 85 6.28 8.64 9.21
C GLY A 85 6.68 7.45 10.07
N ILE A 86 5.88 6.38 10.05
CA ILE A 86 6.12 5.14 10.79
C ILE A 86 7.49 4.56 10.41
N ALA A 87 7.78 4.44 9.12
CA ALA A 87 9.05 3.90 8.65
C ALA A 87 10.25 4.75 9.12
N GLY A 88 10.10 6.07 9.15
CA GLY A 88 11.13 6.97 9.66
C GLY A 88 11.33 6.84 11.16
N TYR A 89 10.23 6.83 11.91
CA TYR A 89 10.21 6.72 13.37
C TYR A 89 10.77 5.39 13.86
N LEU A 90 10.30 4.26 13.33
CA LEU A 90 10.79 2.93 13.68
C LEU A 90 12.27 2.75 13.36
N THR A 91 12.74 3.35 12.26
CA THR A 91 14.17 3.37 11.96
C THR A 91 14.96 4.18 12.99
N PHE A 92 14.44 5.34 13.40
CA PHE A 92 15.08 6.22 14.37
C PHE A 92 15.24 5.56 15.75
N ILE A 93 14.21 4.85 16.24
CA ILE A 93 14.27 4.14 17.54
C ILE A 93 15.01 2.80 17.47
N GLY A 94 15.57 2.43 16.31
CA GLY A 94 16.38 1.21 16.15
C GLY A 94 15.60 -0.06 15.78
N TYR A 95 14.32 0.03 15.41
CA TYR A 95 13.48 -1.11 15.01
C TYR A 95 13.59 -1.43 13.50
N GLY A 96 14.59 -0.87 12.81
CA GLY A 96 14.79 -1.09 11.38
C GLY A 96 15.02 -2.57 11.02
N GLU A 97 15.71 -3.32 11.87
CA GLU A 97 16.05 -4.74 11.64
C GLU A 97 14.84 -5.67 11.65
N THR A 98 13.73 -5.26 12.28
CA THR A 98 12.45 -6.00 12.27
C THR A 98 11.52 -5.44 11.19
N PHE A 99 11.38 -4.12 11.12
CA PHE A 99 10.45 -3.43 10.24
C PHE A 99 10.78 -3.61 8.75
N TRP A 100 12.01 -3.32 8.34
CA TRP A 100 12.36 -3.29 6.91
C TRP A 100 12.31 -4.67 6.24
N PRO A 101 12.84 -5.76 6.85
CA PRO A 101 12.71 -7.08 6.26
C PRO A 101 11.26 -7.55 6.18
N PHE A 102 10.42 -7.20 7.17
CA PHE A 102 8.99 -7.51 7.17
C PHE A 102 8.27 -6.81 6.01
N VAL A 103 8.44 -5.49 5.87
CA VAL A 103 7.71 -4.69 4.87
C VAL A 103 8.20 -4.92 3.44
N SER A 104 9.49 -5.23 3.27
CA SER A 104 10.13 -5.30 1.95
C SER A 104 9.41 -6.23 0.96
N GLY A 105 8.90 -7.38 1.41
CA GLY A 105 8.29 -8.39 0.54
C GLY A 105 6.98 -7.96 -0.11
N HIS A 106 6.09 -7.30 0.63
CA HIS A 106 4.73 -6.96 0.15
C HIS A 106 4.61 -5.52 -0.37
N SER A 107 5.54 -4.64 0.02
CA SER A 107 5.51 -3.20 -0.30
C SER A 107 5.29 -2.86 -1.77
N ALA A 108 5.90 -3.60 -2.71
CA ALA A 108 5.77 -3.35 -4.14
C ALA A 108 4.32 -3.44 -4.62
N MET A 109 3.62 -4.50 -4.21
CA MET A 109 2.23 -4.75 -4.59
C MET A 109 1.30 -3.77 -3.88
N GLU A 110 1.48 -3.58 -2.58
CA GLU A 110 0.59 -2.75 -1.78
C GLU A 110 0.66 -1.26 -2.14
N LEU A 111 1.87 -0.70 -2.23
CA LEU A 111 2.07 0.72 -2.55
C LEU A 111 1.64 1.04 -3.98
N SER A 112 1.84 0.11 -4.91
CA SER A 112 1.35 0.29 -6.27
C SER A 112 -0.17 0.17 -6.35
N ALA A 113 -0.79 -0.75 -5.59
CA ALA A 113 -2.23 -0.92 -5.53
C ALA A 113 -2.95 0.30 -4.97
N ILE A 114 -2.43 0.93 -3.90
CA ILE A 114 -3.04 2.16 -3.35
C ILE A 114 -2.90 3.35 -4.32
N VAL A 115 -1.76 3.50 -4.99
CA VAL A 115 -1.56 4.54 -6.03
C VAL A 115 -2.52 4.34 -7.20
N LEU A 116 -2.69 3.11 -7.67
CA LEU A 116 -3.64 2.79 -8.74
C LEU A 116 -5.09 3.00 -8.30
N SER A 117 -5.43 2.70 -7.04
CA SER A 117 -6.74 3.01 -6.47
C SER A 117 -7.02 4.51 -6.51
N GLY A 118 -6.04 5.33 -6.12
CA GLY A 118 -6.14 6.78 -6.18
C GLY A 118 -6.18 7.32 -7.61
N ALA A 119 -5.43 6.74 -8.54
CA ALA A 119 -5.48 7.11 -9.95
C ALA A 119 -6.85 6.79 -10.58
N ALA A 120 -7.42 5.62 -10.29
CA ALA A 120 -8.75 5.24 -10.73
C ALA A 120 -9.83 6.19 -10.15
N GLY A 121 -9.72 6.53 -8.86
CA GLY A 121 -10.64 7.49 -8.22
C GLY A 121 -10.50 8.90 -8.79
N PHE A 122 -9.28 9.37 -8.99
CA PHE A 122 -8.99 10.66 -9.60
C PHE A 122 -9.56 10.76 -11.01
N MET A 123 -9.41 9.71 -11.82
CA MET A 123 -9.97 9.63 -13.17
C MET A 123 -11.49 9.84 -13.17
N LEU A 124 -12.22 9.25 -12.22
CA LEU A 124 -13.67 9.47 -12.07
C LEU A 124 -14.00 10.93 -11.79
N GLY A 125 -13.36 11.52 -10.78
CA GLY A 125 -13.61 12.91 -10.41
C GLY A 125 -13.22 13.88 -11.53
N PHE A 126 -12.09 13.64 -12.19
CA PHE A 126 -11.60 14.47 -13.29
C PHE A 126 -12.52 14.41 -14.53
N SER A 127 -13.15 13.27 -14.80
CA SER A 127 -14.12 13.12 -15.91
C SER A 127 -15.34 14.05 -15.78
N ILE A 128 -15.69 14.44 -14.54
CA ILE A 128 -16.78 15.39 -14.26
C ILE A 128 -16.32 16.84 -14.51
N ILE A 129 -15.06 17.14 -14.13
CA ILE A 129 -14.45 18.47 -14.29
C ILE A 129 -14.22 18.78 -15.77
N SER A 130 -13.63 17.83 -16.49
CA SER A 130 -13.23 17.99 -17.89
C SER A 130 -13.82 16.88 -18.78
N PRO A 131 -15.15 16.88 -19.03
CA PRO A 131 -15.84 15.83 -19.79
C PRO A 131 -15.60 15.90 -21.31
N GLY A 132 -14.89 16.92 -21.79
CA GLY A 132 -14.71 17.19 -23.22
C GLY A 132 -16.04 17.47 -23.92
N ARG A 133 -16.33 16.73 -25.01
CA ARG A 133 -17.58 16.87 -25.78
C ARG A 133 -18.75 16.04 -25.23
N LYS A 134 -18.53 15.25 -24.18
CA LYS A 134 -19.56 14.40 -23.58
C LYS A 134 -20.33 15.19 -22.50
N SER A 135 -21.55 14.75 -22.18
CA SER A 135 -22.19 15.20 -20.94
C SER A 135 -21.40 14.65 -19.74
N ARG A 136 -21.43 15.34 -18.59
CA ARG A 136 -20.74 14.90 -17.36
C ARG A 136 -21.11 13.48 -16.96
N LEU A 137 -22.40 13.14 -17.04
CA LEU A 137 -22.87 11.79 -16.73
C LEU A 137 -22.32 10.73 -17.69
N ARG A 138 -22.23 11.05 -18.98
CA ARG A 138 -21.66 10.12 -19.98
C ARG A 138 -20.16 9.97 -19.82
N ALA A 139 -19.43 11.07 -19.58
CA ALA A 139 -18.01 11.03 -19.29
C ALA A 139 -17.71 10.18 -18.04
N LEU A 140 -18.48 10.39 -16.96
CA LEU A 140 -18.37 9.61 -15.74
C LEU A 140 -18.65 8.12 -15.97
N ARG A 141 -19.69 7.77 -16.74
CA ARG A 141 -20.01 6.39 -17.05
C ARG A 141 -18.88 5.68 -17.80
N ASP A 142 -18.31 6.35 -18.80
CA ASP A 142 -17.22 5.79 -19.61
C ASP A 142 -15.96 5.59 -18.73
N SER A 143 -15.58 6.59 -17.92
CA SER A 143 -14.47 6.47 -16.97
C SER A 143 -14.73 5.43 -15.87
N ALA A 144 -15.98 5.23 -15.44
CA ALA A 144 -16.34 4.21 -14.46
C ALA A 144 -16.01 2.79 -14.95
N ILE A 145 -16.22 2.51 -16.24
CA ILE A 145 -15.89 1.21 -16.82
C ILE A 145 -14.39 0.96 -16.76
N GLU A 146 -13.58 1.93 -17.20
CA GLU A 146 -12.12 1.85 -17.13
C GLU A 146 -11.62 1.72 -15.69
N ALA A 147 -12.21 2.48 -14.77
CA ALA A 147 -11.85 2.44 -13.35
C ALA A 147 -12.10 1.06 -12.73
N VAL A 148 -13.22 0.41 -13.07
CA VAL A 148 -13.53 -0.95 -12.56
C VAL A 148 -12.48 -1.95 -13.03
N TYR A 149 -12.01 -1.86 -14.28
CA TYR A 149 -10.93 -2.73 -14.76
C TYR A 149 -9.61 -2.50 -14.01
N MET A 150 -9.27 -1.25 -13.71
CA MET A 150 -8.12 -0.94 -12.84
C MET A 150 -8.30 -1.54 -11.45
N MET A 151 -9.50 -1.44 -10.87
CA MET A 151 -9.79 -1.95 -9.53
C MET A 151 -9.73 -3.48 -9.44
N TYR A 152 -9.99 -4.22 -10.51
CA TYR A 152 -9.73 -5.67 -10.54
C TYR A 152 -8.23 -5.97 -10.39
N GLY A 153 -7.38 -5.23 -11.10
CA GLY A 153 -5.92 -5.34 -10.95
C GLY A 153 -5.48 -5.02 -9.52
N VAL A 154 -5.98 -3.90 -8.97
CA VAL A 154 -5.73 -3.49 -7.58
C VAL A 154 -6.13 -4.58 -6.58
N ALA A 155 -7.31 -5.19 -6.72
CA ALA A 155 -7.77 -6.25 -5.82
C ALA A 155 -6.84 -7.46 -5.83
N ILE A 156 -6.35 -7.87 -7.01
CA ILE A 156 -5.37 -8.95 -7.15
C ILE A 156 -4.05 -8.56 -6.47
N MET A 157 -3.60 -7.32 -6.65
CA MET A 157 -2.36 -6.83 -6.03
C MET A 157 -2.46 -6.82 -4.49
N PHE A 158 -3.57 -6.34 -3.91
CA PHE A 158 -3.78 -6.41 -2.47
C PHE A 158 -3.86 -7.83 -1.95
N LEU A 159 -4.49 -8.75 -2.68
CA LEU A 159 -4.53 -10.16 -2.31
C LEU A 159 -3.13 -10.77 -2.24
N ILE A 160 -2.29 -10.49 -3.25
CA ILE A 160 -0.90 -10.96 -3.27
C ILE A 160 -0.09 -10.31 -2.15
N ALA A 161 -0.25 -9.00 -1.93
CA ALA A 161 0.41 -8.29 -0.84
C ALA A 161 0.06 -8.90 0.53
N ALA A 162 -1.23 -9.10 0.82
CA ALA A 162 -1.70 -9.69 2.07
C ALA A 162 -1.18 -11.13 2.25
N PHE A 163 -1.06 -11.91 1.17
CA PHE A 163 -0.49 -13.25 1.23
C PHE A 163 1.00 -13.20 1.60
N ILE A 164 1.77 -12.33 0.94
CA ILE A 164 3.19 -12.14 1.26
C ILE A 164 3.35 -11.60 2.69
N GLU A 165 2.47 -10.73 3.14
CA GLU A 165 2.49 -10.17 4.50
C GLU A 165 2.20 -11.23 5.57
N ALA A 166 1.12 -12.01 5.40
CA ALA A 166 0.71 -13.02 6.36
C ALA A 166 1.69 -14.19 6.47
N TYR A 167 2.21 -14.67 5.32
CA TYR A 167 2.95 -15.92 5.27
C TYR A 167 4.45 -15.73 5.10
N TRP A 168 4.91 -14.84 4.21
CA TRP A 168 6.35 -14.68 3.95
C TRP A 168 7.02 -13.70 4.92
N SER A 169 6.36 -12.57 5.17
CA SER A 169 6.93 -11.48 5.96
C SER A 169 7.08 -11.88 7.43
N SER A 170 6.16 -12.69 7.95
CA SER A 170 6.13 -13.26 9.30
C SER A 170 7.15 -14.38 9.55
N MET A 171 7.77 -14.96 8.51
CA MET A 171 8.76 -16.04 8.69
C MET A 171 10.04 -15.51 9.34
N THR A 172 10.36 -15.99 10.54
CA THR A 172 11.51 -15.56 11.34
C THR A 172 12.82 -16.29 11.02
N GLY A 173 12.75 -17.42 10.28
CA GLY A 173 13.92 -18.22 9.91
C GLY A 173 14.62 -17.80 8.61
N ILE A 174 14.07 -16.83 7.88
CA ILE A 174 14.61 -16.38 6.60
C ILE A 174 15.55 -15.18 6.84
N PRO A 175 16.82 -15.22 6.38
CA PRO A 175 17.73 -14.08 6.51
C PRO A 175 17.18 -12.80 5.85
N SER A 176 17.40 -11.64 6.47
CA SER A 176 16.93 -10.34 5.97
C SER A 176 17.36 -10.06 4.52
N ALA A 177 18.57 -10.46 4.14
CA ALA A 177 19.07 -10.33 2.76
C ALA A 177 18.19 -11.04 1.72
N VAL A 178 17.61 -12.20 2.06
CA VAL A 178 16.71 -12.95 1.18
C VAL A 178 15.38 -12.22 1.06
N LYS A 179 14.84 -11.69 2.17
CA LYS A 179 13.60 -10.88 2.16
C LYS A 179 13.76 -9.62 1.29
N TYR A 180 14.88 -8.91 1.46
CA TYR A 180 15.19 -7.74 0.63
C TYR A 180 15.33 -8.10 -0.85
N SER A 181 16.00 -9.21 -1.17
CA SER A 181 16.16 -9.67 -2.55
C SER A 181 14.81 -9.98 -3.20
N ALA A 182 13.91 -10.67 -2.48
CA ALA A 182 12.56 -10.94 -2.95
C ALA A 182 11.75 -9.65 -3.17
N GLY A 183 11.84 -8.69 -2.25
CA GLY A 183 11.20 -7.37 -2.39
C GLY A 183 11.71 -6.59 -3.60
N ILE A 184 13.03 -6.55 -3.82
CA ILE A 184 13.66 -5.89 -4.98
C ILE A 184 13.20 -6.54 -6.29
N ILE A 185 13.20 -7.87 -6.36
CA ILE A 185 12.73 -8.61 -7.53
C ILE A 185 11.26 -8.29 -7.80
N SER A 186 10.41 -8.24 -6.77
CA SER A 186 9.00 -7.87 -6.88
C SER A 186 8.83 -6.47 -7.49
N TRP A 187 9.60 -5.49 -7.02
CA TRP A 187 9.63 -4.15 -7.62
C TRP A 187 10.06 -4.15 -9.08
N ILE A 188 11.15 -4.84 -9.42
CA ILE A 188 11.66 -4.93 -10.79
C ILE A 188 10.61 -5.54 -11.73
N LEU A 189 9.99 -6.66 -11.31
CA LEU A 189 8.96 -7.33 -12.09
C LEU A 189 7.73 -6.46 -12.30
N LEU A 190 7.28 -5.75 -11.26
CA LEU A 190 6.12 -4.89 -11.34
C LEU A 190 6.38 -3.66 -12.24
N ILE A 191 7.56 -3.04 -12.11
CA ILE A 191 7.99 -1.96 -12.99
C ILE A 191 8.09 -2.45 -14.43
N ALA A 192 8.72 -3.61 -14.66
CA ALA A 192 8.81 -4.21 -15.99
C ALA A 192 7.43 -4.49 -16.58
N TYR A 193 6.49 -5.01 -15.78
CA TYR A 193 5.11 -5.22 -16.20
C TYR A 193 4.47 -3.91 -16.69
N PHE A 194 4.50 -2.84 -15.88
CA PHE A 194 3.88 -1.56 -16.29
C PHE A 194 4.61 -0.86 -17.45
N VAL A 195 5.91 -1.10 -17.64
CA VAL A 195 6.68 -0.55 -18.76
C VAL A 195 6.44 -1.31 -20.07
N PHE A 196 6.31 -2.64 -20.03
CA PHE A 196 6.30 -3.47 -21.23
C PHE A 196 4.91 -4.01 -21.61
N ALA A 197 4.02 -4.27 -20.65
CA ALA A 197 2.69 -4.82 -20.94
C ALA A 197 1.84 -3.83 -21.76
N GLY A 198 1.04 -4.36 -22.69
CA GLY A 198 0.10 -3.57 -23.51
C GLY A 198 0.73 -2.78 -24.68
N ARG A 199 2.07 -2.72 -24.79
CA ARG A 199 2.76 -1.98 -25.86
C ARG A 199 2.51 -2.51 -27.28
N SER A 200 2.17 -3.78 -27.45
CA SER A 200 1.93 -4.39 -28.76
C SER A 200 0.61 -3.96 -29.43
N ASN A 201 -0.32 -3.35 -28.68
CA ASN A 201 -1.60 -2.88 -29.21
C ASN A 201 -1.62 -1.38 -29.52
N ALA A 202 -0.57 -0.63 -29.16
CA ALA A 202 -0.47 0.81 -29.46
C ALA A 202 0.11 1.11 -30.85
N ALA A 203 0.56 0.08 -31.59
CA ALA A 203 1.19 0.20 -32.90
C ALA A 203 0.36 -0.40 -34.06
N ARG A 204 -0.94 -0.66 -33.85
CA ARG A 204 -1.91 -1.07 -34.88
C ARG A 204 -3.11 -0.14 -34.83
#